data_AF-A0A968QSH2-F1
#
_entry.id   AF-A0A968QSH2-F1
#
_cell.length_a   1.000
_cell.length_b   1.000
_cell.length_c   1.000
_cell.angle_alpha   90.00
_cell.angle_beta   90.00
_cell.angle_gamma   90.00
#
_symmetry.space_group_name_H-M   'P 1'
#
loop_
_entity.id
_entity.type
_entity.pdbx_description
1 polymer ?
#
loop_
_entity_poly.entity_id
_entity_poly.type
_entity_poly.pdbx_seq_one_letter_code
_entity_poly.pdbx_strand_id
1 'polypeptide(L)' 'MNGQKLVENKMYKIAMSSYIADGDDGYTMLKSIPDDRREKADFNIAQVVIDYIKENHGKKSKPVSYCKPEERIVVSE' A
#
# COMPACT_ATOMS: atom_id res chain seq x y z
N MET A 1 -3.36 9.28 3.36
CA MET A 1 -3.63 10.48 4.19
C MET A 1 -2.79 11.61 3.62
N ASN A 2 -3.38 12.74 3.25
CA ASN A 2 -2.70 13.84 2.54
C ASN A 2 -1.73 14.60 3.48
N GLY A 3 -0.66 13.95 3.95
CA GLY A 3 0.35 14.52 4.85
C GLY A 3 -0.08 14.64 6.33
N GLN A 4 -1.23 14.08 6.71
CA GLN A 4 -1.70 14.10 8.10
C GLN A 4 -1.06 12.98 8.93
N LYS A 5 -0.77 13.27 10.21
CA LYS A 5 -0.26 12.28 11.18
C LYS A 5 -1.23 11.11 11.33
N LEU A 6 -0.67 9.92 11.55
CA LEU A 6 -1.45 8.74 11.92
C LEU A 6 -2.07 8.95 13.32
N VAL A 7 -3.35 8.63 13.43
CA VAL A 7 -4.06 8.55 14.71
C VAL A 7 -4.00 7.11 15.20
N GLU A 8 -3.39 6.88 16.36
CA GLU A 8 -3.07 5.53 16.90
C GLU A 8 -4.30 4.61 17.01
N ASN A 9 -5.44 5.15 17.45
CA ASN A 9 -6.66 4.37 17.71
C ASN A 9 -7.65 4.38 16.54
N LYS A 10 -7.19 4.71 15.33
CA LYS A 10 -8.02 4.73 14.13
C LYS A 10 -7.73 3.50 13.28
N MET A 11 -8.79 2.85 12.81
CA MET A 11 -8.67 1.75 11.85
C MET A 11 -8.43 2.30 10.44
N TYR A 12 -7.47 1.71 9.72
CA TYR A 12 -7.13 2.06 8.34
C TYR A 12 -7.27 0.85 7.43
N LYS A 13 -7.67 1.11 6.18
CA LYS A 13 -7.58 0.11 5.11
C LYS A 13 -6.24 0.27 4.40
N ILE A 14 -5.53 -0.84 4.24
CA ILE A 14 -4.20 -0.88 3.62
C ILE A 14 -4.25 -1.93 2.51
N ALA A 15 -3.66 -1.61 1.35
CA ALA A 15 -3.47 -2.56 0.25
C ALA A 15 -2.02 -3.06 0.27
N MET A 16 -1.83 -4.37 0.13
CA MET A 16 -0.53 -5.03 0.12
C MET A 16 -0.61 -6.34 -0.67
N SER A 17 0.54 -6.94 -1.00
CA SER A 17 0.57 -8.27 -1.62
C SER A 17 0.18 -9.35 -0.62
N SER A 18 -0.27 -10.50 -1.13
CA SER A 18 -0.57 -11.68 -0.30
C SER A 18 0.64 -12.15 0.49
N TYR A 19 1.83 -12.15 -0.14
CA TYR A 19 3.11 -12.52 0.49
C TYR A 19 3.35 -11.76 1.81
N ILE A 20 3.28 -10.42 1.77
CA ILE A 20 3.46 -9.60 2.99
C ILE A 20 2.30 -9.80 3.97
N ALA A 21 1.06 -9.93 3.47
CA ALA A 21 -0.11 -10.14 4.32
C ALA A 21 -0.07 -11.47 5.09
N ASP A 22 0.63 -12.48 4.57
CA ASP A 22 0.79 -13.79 5.21
C ASP A 22 1.97 -13.83 6.20
N GLY A 23 2.63 -12.68 6.40
CA GLY A 23 3.65 -12.46 7.42
C GLY A 23 5.07 -12.83 6.99
N ASP A 24 5.30 -13.01 5.69
CA ASP A 24 6.64 -13.18 5.15
C ASP A 24 7.51 -11.94 5.39
N ASP A 25 8.83 -12.05 5.19
CA ASP A 25 9.84 -11.03 5.51
C ASP A 25 9.81 -10.50 6.95
N GLY A 26 9.20 -11.26 7.87
CA GLY A 26 9.11 -10.92 9.29
C GLY A 26 7.92 -10.03 9.66
N TYR A 27 6.99 -9.76 8.74
CA TYR A 27 5.76 -8.99 9.01
C TYR A 27 4.68 -9.80 9.76
N THR A 28 5.07 -10.52 10.81
CA THR A 28 4.20 -11.47 11.54
C THR A 28 2.95 -10.82 12.15
N MET A 29 3.00 -9.51 12.42
CA MET A 29 1.86 -8.74 12.92
C MET A 29 0.70 -8.62 11.92
N LEU A 30 0.95 -8.80 10.63
CA LEU A 30 -0.08 -8.77 9.60
C LEU A 30 -0.82 -10.11 9.51
N LYS A 31 -0.08 -11.22 9.69
CA LYS A 31 -0.65 -12.57 9.74
C LYS A 31 -1.57 -12.77 10.93
N SER A 32 -1.32 -12.09 12.05
CA SER A 32 -2.16 -12.18 13.24
C SER A 32 -3.48 -11.41 13.14
N ILE A 33 -3.70 -10.66 12.05
CA ILE A 33 -4.96 -9.97 11.80
C ILE A 33 -6.04 -11.03 11.49
N PRO A 34 -7.18 -11.03 12.19
CA PRO A 34 -8.29 -11.94 11.93
C PRO A 34 -8.81 -11.89 10.48
N ASP A 35 -9.21 -13.04 9.94
CA ASP A 35 -9.66 -13.17 8.55
C ASP A 35 -10.93 -12.35 8.24
N ASP A 36 -11.80 -12.08 9.23
CA ASP A 36 -12.97 -11.20 9.08
C ASP A 36 -12.58 -9.72 8.85
N ARG A 37 -11.30 -9.38 9.07
CA ARG A 37 -10.71 -8.06 8.79
C ARG A 37 -9.75 -8.07 7.60
N ARG A 38 -9.65 -9.20 6.90
CA ARG A 38 -8.83 -9.35 5.69
C ARG A 38 -9.75 -9.52 4.48
N GLU A 39 -9.51 -8.71 3.46
CA GLU A 39 -10.20 -8.83 2.18
C GLU A 39 -9.20 -9.32 1.14
N LYS A 40 -9.40 -10.55 0.64
CA LYS A 40 -8.64 -11.06 -0.49
C LYS A 40 -9.25 -10.49 -1.77
N ALA A 41 -8.51 -9.60 -2.40
CA ALA A 41 -8.98 -8.91 -3.59
C ALA A 41 -8.84 -9.76 -4.88
N ASP A 42 -8.21 -10.94 -4.79
CA ASP A 42 -7.98 -11.89 -5.89
C ASP A 42 -7.45 -11.27 -7.20
N PHE A 43 -6.67 -10.20 -7.05
CA PHE A 43 -6.02 -9.53 -8.16
C PHE A 43 -4.64 -10.11 -8.44
N ASN A 44 -4.35 -10.30 -9.73
CA ASN A 44 -2.97 -10.43 -10.18
C ASN A 44 -2.32 -9.04 -10.22
N ILE A 45 -1.24 -8.84 -9.44
CA ILE A 45 -0.57 -7.54 -9.32
C ILE A 45 -0.09 -7.01 -10.68
N ALA A 46 0.46 -7.87 -11.55
CA ALA A 46 0.92 -7.45 -12.87
C ALA A 46 -0.26 -6.95 -13.72
N GLN A 47 -1.39 -7.64 -13.67
CA GLN A 47 -2.59 -7.22 -14.38
C GLN A 47 -3.12 -5.87 -13.88
N VAL A 48 -3.16 -5.65 -12.56
CA VAL A 48 -3.56 -4.36 -11.96
C VAL A 48 -2.67 -3.22 -12.46
N VAL A 49 -1.36 -3.44 -12.55
CA VAL A 49 -0.42 -2.44 -13.06
C VAL A 49 -0.65 -2.19 -14.56
N ILE A 50 -0.83 -3.24 -15.35
CA ILE A 50 -1.11 -3.14 -16.79
C ILE A 50 -2.40 -2.35 -17.03
N ASP A 51 -3.46 -2.66 -16.30
CA ASP A 51 -4.76 -2.00 -16.43
C ASP A 51 -4.67 -0.53 -16.04
N TYR A 52 -3.99 -0.23 -14.93
CA TYR A 52 -3.71 1.16 -14.54
C TYR A 52 -2.97 1.93 -15.62
N ILE A 53 -1.91 1.34 -16.20
CA ILE A 53 -1.15 1.98 -17.29
C ILE A 53 -2.05 2.20 -18.50
N LYS A 54 -2.81 1.20 -18.94
CA LYS A 54 -3.71 1.30 -20.11
C LYS A 54 -4.76 2.39 -19.92
N GLU A 55 -5.40 2.45 -18.75
CA GLU A 55 -6.44 3.44 -18.43
C GLU A 55 -5.90 4.87 -18.31
N ASN A 56 -4.63 5.02 -17.97
CA ASN A 56 -3.99 6.31 -17.75
C ASN A 56 -2.96 6.67 -18.83
N HIS A 57 -2.82 5.84 -19.87
CA HIS A 57 -1.90 6.07 -20.96
C HIS A 57 -2.23 7.39 -21.67
N GLY A 58 -1.24 8.27 -21.81
CA GLY A 58 -1.42 9.59 -22.42
C GLY A 58 -2.08 10.65 -21.52
N LYS A 59 -2.57 10.30 -20.32
CA LYS A 59 -2.96 11.29 -19.31
C LYS A 59 -1.69 11.78 -18.63
N LYS A 60 -1.48 13.10 -18.56
CA LYS A 60 -0.53 13.65 -17.59
C LYS A 60 -1.01 13.17 -16.23
N SER A 61 -0.23 12.34 -15.55
CA SER A 61 -0.52 12.00 -14.16
C SER A 61 -0.69 13.32 -13.41
N LYS A 62 -1.72 13.42 -12.56
CA LYS A 62 -1.69 14.45 -11.51
C LYS A 62 -0.31 14.32 -10.87
N PRO A 63 0.47 15.40 -10.69
CA PRO A 63 1.74 15.29 -10.00
C PRO A 63 1.43 14.55 -8.72
N VAL A 64 1.92 13.32 -8.64
CA VAL A 64 1.91 12.61 -7.37
C VAL A 64 2.69 13.58 -6.49
N SER A 65 2.11 14.00 -5.38
CA SER A 65 2.84 14.74 -4.36
C SER A 65 3.92 13.78 -3.87
N TYR A 66 4.99 13.66 -4.63
CA TYR A 66 6.14 12.89 -4.26
C TYR A 66 6.72 13.66 -3.08
N CYS A 67 6.51 13.14 -1.87
CA CYS A 67 7.59 13.21 -0.90
C CYS A 67 8.83 12.72 -1.67
N LYS A 68 9.90 13.53 -1.65
CA LYS A 68 11.18 13.13 -2.23
C LYS A 68 11.50 11.72 -1.71
N PRO A 69 12.23 10.86 -2.44
CA PRO A 69 12.55 9.51 -1.94
C PRO A 69 13.06 9.51 -0.49
N GLU A 70 13.83 10.55 -0.14
CA GLU A 70 14.38 10.93 1.18
C GLU A 70 13.31 11.14 2.29
N GLU A 71 12.10 11.53 1.90
CA GLU A 71 10.98 11.92 2.77
C GLU A 71 9.92 10.80 2.88
N ARG A 72 10.09 9.67 2.17
CA ARG A 72 9.16 8.53 2.20
C ARG A 72 9.41 7.61 3.39
N ILE A 73 10.67 7.42 3.73
CA ILE A 73 11.16 6.71 4.90
C ILE A 73 12.36 7.53 5.37
N VAL A 74 12.19 8.27 6.47
CA VAL A 74 13.30 8.96 7.11
C VAL A 74 13.98 7.92 8.00
N VAL A 75 15.19 7.50 7.62
CA VAL A 75 16.04 6.67 8.48
C VAL A 75 16.84 7.63 9.34
N SER A 76 16.59 7.65 10.65
CA SER A 76 17.47 8.33 11.60
C SER A 76 18.74 7.49 11.77
N GLU A 77 19.91 8.12 11.63
CA GLU A 77 21.21 7.54 11.99
C GLU A 77 21.33 7.22 13.49
#